data_AF-A0A453DS11-F1
#
_entry.id   AF-A0A453DS11-F1
#
_cell.length_a   1.000
_cell.length_b   1.000
_cell.length_c   1.000
_cell.angle_alpha   90.00
_cell.angle_beta   90.00
_cell.angle_gamma   90.00
#
_symmetry.space_group_name_H-M   'P 1'
#
loop_
_entity.id
_entity.type
_entity.pdbx_description
1 polymer ?
#
loop_
_entity_poly.entity_id
_entity_poly.type
_entity_poly.pdbx_seq_one_letter_code
_entity_poly.pdbx_strand_id
1 'polypeptide(L)'
;MLIVTIVLCYSVITPLILPFGVAYFALGWLIAKNQVLRVYVPSYESNGRMWPHMHTRIIAALMIYQATMIGIISLKKFYYSTILAPLLVISLIFAHTCHARFYPAFAKTPLEVASQQLKETPNMSAIYTAYIPPCLKPDKLQDVQVFEDAQSRTTSRAPSF
;
A
#
# COMPACT_ATOMS: atom_id res chain seq x y z
N MET A 1 5.26 0.01 -12.52
CA MET A 1 6.02 -1.25 -12.35
C MET A 1 6.77 -1.63 -13.61
N LEU A 2 6.10 -1.69 -14.78
CA LEU A 2 6.74 -2.02 -16.06
C LEU A 2 8.01 -1.20 -16.35
N ILE A 3 7.95 0.13 -16.20
CA ILE A 3 9.10 1.01 -16.46
C ILE A 3 10.26 0.73 -15.51
N VAL A 4 9.98 0.45 -14.22
CA VAL A 4 11.00 0.05 -13.24
C VAL A 4 11.69 -1.24 -13.68
N THR A 5 10.90 -2.25 -14.10
CA THR A 5 11.43 -3.54 -14.56
C THR A 5 12.28 -3.37 -15.82
N ILE A 6 11.84 -2.57 -16.80
CA ILE A 6 12.59 -2.30 -18.03
C ILE A 6 13.90 -1.59 -17.71
N VAL A 7 13.85 -0.48 -16.97
CA VAL A 7 15.05 0.30 -16.62
C VAL A 7 16.06 -0.57 -15.86
N LEU A 8 15.60 -1.39 -14.91
CA LEU A 8 16.47 -2.34 -14.20
C LEU A 8 17.08 -3.36 -15.16
N CYS A 9 16.26 -4.12 -15.91
CA CYS A 9 16.76 -5.21 -16.75
C CYS A 9 17.71 -4.73 -17.86
N TYR A 10 17.39 -3.60 -18.50
CA TYR A 10 18.20 -3.06 -19.59
C TYR A 10 19.43 -2.28 -19.11
N SER A 11 19.51 -1.89 -17.83
CA SER A 11 20.68 -1.17 -17.30
C SER A 11 22.00 -1.94 -17.46
N VAL A 12 21.96 -3.28 -17.43
CA VAL A 12 23.13 -4.15 -17.64
C VAL A 12 23.59 -4.17 -19.10
N ILE A 13 22.63 -4.07 -20.03
CA ILE A 13 22.89 -4.17 -21.47
C ILE A 13 23.36 -2.81 -22.00
N THR A 14 22.58 -1.76 -21.71
CA THR A 14 22.79 -0.41 -22.22
C THR A 14 22.66 0.58 -21.05
N PRO A 15 23.76 0.99 -20.41
CA PRO A 15 23.71 1.83 -19.20
C PRO A 15 23.11 3.22 -19.47
N LEU A 16 23.10 3.66 -20.74
CA LEU A 16 22.50 4.93 -21.16
C LEU A 16 20.99 5.02 -20.87
N ILE A 17 20.28 3.90 -20.64
CA ILE A 17 18.85 3.94 -20.26
C ILE A 17 18.61 4.54 -18.86
N LEU A 18 19.60 4.46 -17.96
CA LEU A 18 19.48 4.95 -16.58
C LEU A 18 19.18 6.46 -16.48
N PRO A 19 19.94 7.37 -17.12
CA PRO A 19 19.62 8.81 -17.05
C PRO A 19 18.22 9.12 -17.60
N PHE A 20 17.77 8.45 -18.66
CA PHE A 20 16.40 8.61 -19.16
C PHE A 20 15.35 8.07 -18.18
N GLY A 21 15.61 6.93 -17.53
CA GLY A 21 14.75 6.38 -16.49
C GLY A 21 14.65 7.31 -15.27
N VAL A 22 15.77 7.89 -14.83
CA VAL A 22 15.80 8.86 -13.73
C VAL A 22 15.02 10.12 -14.10
N ALA A 23 15.21 10.66 -15.32
CA ALA A 23 14.44 11.81 -15.79
C ALA A 23 12.92 11.53 -15.81
N TYR A 24 12.51 10.33 -16.25
CA TYR A 24 11.12 9.90 -16.21
C TYR A 24 10.55 9.93 -14.78
N PHE A 25 11.24 9.33 -13.81
CA PHE A 25 10.78 9.31 -12.42
C PHE A 25 10.82 10.71 -11.77
N ALA A 26 11.80 11.54 -12.10
CA ALA A 26 11.93 12.90 -11.57
C ALA A 26 10.77 13.80 -12.03
N LEU A 27 10.46 13.79 -13.32
CA LEU A 27 9.31 14.52 -13.86
C LEU A 27 8.00 13.96 -13.31
N GLY A 28 7.86 12.63 -13.28
CA GLY A 28 6.69 11.97 -12.70
C GLY A 28 6.46 12.35 -11.23
N TRP A 29 7.53 12.41 -10.42
CA TRP A 29 7.45 12.85 -9.03
C TRP A 29 7.00 14.30 -8.90
N LEU A 30 7.54 15.22 -9.71
CA LEU A 30 7.15 16.63 -9.68
C LEU A 30 5.67 16.81 -10.02
N ILE A 31 5.21 16.15 -11.09
CA ILE A 31 3.82 16.21 -11.54
C ILE A 31 2.89 15.58 -10.50
N ALA A 32 3.18 14.36 -10.05
CA ALA A 32 2.36 13.65 -9.08
C ALA A 32 2.26 14.43 -7.75
N LYS A 33 3.36 15.04 -7.29
CA LYS A 33 3.35 15.91 -6.11
C LYS A 33 2.39 17.07 -6.29
N ASN A 34 2.49 17.80 -7.41
CA ASN A 34 1.59 18.93 -7.67
C ASN A 34 0.12 18.51 -7.76
N GLN A 35 -0.16 17.35 -8.38
CA GLN A 35 -1.51 16.83 -8.49
C GLN A 35 -2.10 16.41 -7.14
N VAL A 36 -1.32 15.73 -6.29
CA VAL A 36 -1.75 15.33 -4.94
C VAL A 36 -2.03 16.54 -4.06
N LEU A 37 -1.28 17.63 -4.20
CA LEU A 37 -1.49 18.84 -3.39
C LEU A 37 -2.68 19.70 -3.86
N ARG A 38 -2.97 19.73 -5.16
CA ARG A 38 -3.90 20.73 -5.74
C ARG A 38 -5.19 20.17 -6.32
N VAL A 39 -5.21 18.90 -6.73
CA VAL A 39 -6.29 18.37 -7.58
C VAL A 39 -6.91 17.10 -7.00
N TYR A 40 -6.09 16.14 -6.58
CA TYR A 40 -6.60 14.84 -6.15
C TYR A 40 -7.01 14.85 -4.67
N VAL A 41 -8.29 14.56 -4.43
CA VAL A 41 -8.81 14.26 -3.09
C VAL A 41 -8.89 12.74 -2.95
N PRO A 42 -8.21 12.13 -1.96
CA PRO A 42 -8.28 10.68 -1.76
C PRO A 42 -9.70 10.28 -1.33
N SER A 43 -10.31 9.32 -2.04
CA SER A 43 -11.65 8.83 -1.68
C SER A 43 -11.63 7.89 -0.46
N TYR A 44 -10.47 7.28 -0.17
CA TYR A 44 -10.31 6.30 0.90
C TYR A 44 -8.94 6.44 1.56
N GLU A 45 -8.92 6.44 2.88
CA GLU A 45 -7.70 6.41 3.69
C GLU A 45 -7.26 4.95 3.90
N SER A 46 -6.31 4.50 3.08
CA SER A 46 -5.84 3.10 3.09
C SER A 46 -4.65 2.83 4.01
N ASN A 47 -4.10 3.86 4.66
CA ASN A 47 -2.94 3.77 5.56
C ASN A 47 -1.74 3.01 4.98
N GLY A 48 -1.49 3.14 3.67
CA GLY A 48 -0.33 2.54 3.01
C GLY A 48 -0.43 1.02 2.82
N ARG A 49 -1.62 0.41 2.92
CA ARG A 49 -1.82 -1.04 2.76
C ARG A 49 -1.37 -1.59 1.39
N MET A 50 -1.18 -0.73 0.40
CA MET A 50 -0.63 -1.11 -0.91
C MET A 50 0.90 -1.26 -0.93
N TRP A 51 1.62 -0.77 0.08
CA TRP A 51 3.08 -0.80 0.12
C TRP A 51 3.69 -2.21 0.08
N PRO A 52 3.23 -3.19 0.89
CA PRO A 52 3.73 -4.56 0.81
C PRO A 52 3.56 -5.16 -0.59
N HIS A 53 2.45 -4.88 -1.26
CA HIS A 53 2.23 -5.35 -2.63
C HIS A 53 3.21 -4.74 -3.63
N MET A 54 3.49 -3.43 -3.49
CA MET A 54 4.44 -2.72 -4.32
C MET A 54 5.88 -3.20 -4.08
N HIS A 55 6.26 -3.42 -2.83
CA HIS A 55 7.54 -3.98 -2.43
C HIS A 55 7.77 -5.38 -3.03
N THR A 56 6.81 -6.30 -2.93
CA THR A 56 6.93 -7.65 -3.54
C THR A 56 7.18 -7.56 -5.05
N ARG A 57 6.52 -6.64 -5.74
CA ARG A 57 6.70 -6.43 -7.19
C ARG A 57 8.09 -5.86 -7.54
N ILE A 58 8.63 -4.97 -6.70
CA ILE A 58 9.99 -4.43 -6.87
C ILE A 58 11.02 -5.53 -6.64
N ILE A 59 10.86 -6.36 -5.61
CA ILE A 59 11.72 -7.53 -5.37
C ILE A 59 11.65 -8.51 -6.56
N ALA A 60 10.46 -8.78 -7.09
CA ALA A 60 10.32 -9.61 -8.28
C ALA A 60 11.07 -9.03 -9.49
N ALA A 61 10.98 -7.70 -9.72
CA ALA A 61 11.75 -7.04 -10.77
C ALA A 61 13.27 -7.14 -10.55
N LEU A 62 13.73 -7.05 -9.30
CA LEU A 62 15.13 -7.23 -8.93
C LEU A 62 15.62 -8.66 -9.16
N MET A 63 14.80 -9.66 -8.86
CA MET A 63 15.10 -11.07 -9.15
C MET A 63 15.23 -11.31 -10.67
N ILE A 64 14.34 -10.72 -11.47
CA ILE A 64 14.40 -10.79 -12.94
C ILE A 64 15.67 -10.10 -13.46
N TYR A 65 16.04 -8.95 -12.89
CA TYR A 65 17.29 -8.25 -13.21
C TYR A 65 18.51 -9.12 -12.94
N GLN A 66 18.60 -9.76 -11.76
CA GLN A 66 19.71 -10.65 -11.40
C GLN A 66 19.77 -11.88 -12.31
N ALA A 67 18.63 -12.49 -12.65
CA ALA A 67 18.56 -13.59 -13.60
C ALA A 67 19.03 -13.17 -15.00
N THR A 68 18.63 -11.99 -15.47
CA THR A 68 19.05 -11.44 -16.77
C THR A 68 20.55 -11.15 -16.78
N MET A 69 21.08 -10.58 -15.69
CA MET A 69 22.51 -10.31 -15.52
C MET A 69 23.34 -11.59 -15.60
N ILE A 70 22.93 -12.64 -14.88
CA ILE A 70 23.58 -13.96 -14.94
C ILE A 70 23.48 -14.54 -16.36
N GLY A 71 22.33 -14.42 -17.01
CA GLY A 71 22.12 -14.89 -18.39
C GLY A 71 23.11 -14.25 -19.38
N ILE A 72 23.23 -12.92 -19.36
CA ILE A 72 24.12 -12.18 -20.27
C ILE A 72 25.59 -12.52 -20.01
N ILE A 73 26.01 -12.58 -18.74
CA ILE A 73 27.42 -12.88 -18.38
C ILE A 73 27.77 -14.34 -18.74
N SER A 74 26.83 -15.27 -18.56
CA SER A 74 27.01 -16.68 -18.94
C SER A 74 27.19 -16.84 -20.44
N LEU A 75 26.43 -16.10 -21.26
CA LEU A 75 26.59 -16.07 -22.71
C LEU A 75 27.98 -15.54 -23.14
N LYS A 76 28.56 -14.62 -22.37
CA LYS A 76 29.92 -14.10 -22.60
C LYS A 76 31.05 -15.04 -22.15
N LYS A 77 30.73 -16.27 -21.70
CA LYS A 77 31.69 -17.29 -21.23
C LYS A 77 32.67 -16.79 -20.16
N PHE A 78 32.21 -15.90 -19.29
CA PHE A 78 33.05 -15.34 -18.24
C PHE A 78 33.12 -16.29 -17.03
N TYR A 79 34.32 -16.75 -16.67
CA TYR A 79 34.53 -17.75 -15.60
C TYR A 79 34.05 -17.27 -14.23
N TYR A 80 34.11 -15.96 -13.95
CA TYR A 80 33.67 -15.39 -12.68
C TYR A 80 32.14 -15.28 -12.53
N SER A 81 31.36 -15.77 -13.49
CA SER A 81 29.88 -15.80 -13.40
C SER A 81 29.38 -16.48 -12.11
N THR A 82 30.12 -17.47 -11.60
CA THR A 82 29.80 -18.20 -10.36
C THR A 82 29.74 -17.29 -9.13
N ILE A 83 30.42 -16.14 -9.13
CA ILE A 83 30.36 -15.15 -8.03
C ILE A 83 28.99 -14.44 -7.97
N LEU A 84 28.20 -14.44 -9.04
CA LEU A 84 26.85 -13.86 -9.03
C LEU A 84 25.79 -14.79 -8.41
N ALA A 85 26.04 -16.09 -8.36
CA ALA A 85 25.10 -17.06 -7.76
C ALA A 85 24.70 -16.72 -6.31
N PRO A 86 25.62 -16.38 -5.38
CA PRO A 86 25.25 -15.98 -4.03
C PRO A 86 24.39 -14.70 -3.98
N LEU A 87 24.45 -13.83 -4.98
CA LEU A 87 23.67 -12.59 -5.01
C LEU A 87 22.15 -12.85 -5.08
N LEU A 88 21.73 -13.87 -5.84
CA LEU A 88 20.34 -14.32 -5.89
C LEU A 88 19.88 -14.85 -4.53
N VAL A 89 20.73 -15.65 -3.87
CA VAL A 89 20.42 -16.25 -2.56
C VAL A 89 20.26 -15.16 -1.50
N ILE A 90 21.18 -14.20 -1.45
CA ILE A 90 21.10 -13.06 -0.53
C ILE A 90 19.82 -12.27 -0.76
N SER A 91 19.41 -12.08 -2.01
CA SER A 91 18.20 -11.32 -2.36
C SER A 91 16.92 -12.05 -1.95
N LEU A 92 16.90 -13.38 -2.05
CA LEU A 92 15.81 -14.21 -1.51
C LEU A 92 15.74 -14.17 0.01
N ILE A 93 16.88 -14.28 0.71
CA ILE A 93 16.94 -14.17 2.17
C ILE A 93 16.45 -12.79 2.62
N PHE A 94 16.87 -11.73 1.92
CA PHE A 94 16.41 -10.37 2.18
C PHE A 94 14.89 -10.25 2.00
N ALA A 95 14.35 -10.75 0.88
CA ALA A 95 12.93 -10.73 0.61
C ALA A 95 12.12 -11.46 1.70
N HIS A 96 12.58 -12.64 2.12
CA HIS A 96 11.93 -13.42 3.16
C HIS A 96 11.99 -12.74 4.53
N THR A 97 13.15 -12.19 4.89
CA THR A 97 13.35 -11.45 6.15
C THR A 97 12.46 -10.22 6.22
N CYS A 98 12.39 -9.44 5.13
CA CYS A 98 11.52 -8.27 5.05
C CYS A 98 10.04 -8.64 5.14
N HIS A 99 9.63 -9.72 4.46
CA HIS A 99 8.26 -10.21 4.53
C HIS A 99 7.90 -10.65 5.96
N ALA A 100 8.72 -11.47 6.59
CA ALA A 100 8.48 -11.97 7.94
C ALA A 100 8.45 -10.84 8.99
N ARG A 101 9.34 -9.85 8.86
CA ARG A 101 9.50 -8.78 9.85
C ARG A 101 8.51 -7.63 9.68
N PHE A 102 8.28 -7.16 8.45
CA PHE A 102 7.57 -5.89 8.22
C PHE A 102 6.12 -6.06 7.75
N TYR A 103 5.79 -7.12 7.02
CA TYR A 103 4.42 -7.25 6.48
C TYR A 103 3.33 -7.39 7.56
N PRO A 104 3.58 -8.04 8.72
CA PRO A 104 2.59 -8.08 9.80
C PRO A 104 2.15 -6.69 10.26
N ALA A 105 3.06 -5.70 10.27
CA ALA A 105 2.75 -4.34 10.69
C ALA A 105 1.81 -3.60 9.73
N PHE A 106 1.82 -3.94 8.43
CA PHE A 106 0.90 -3.36 7.45
C PHE A 106 -0.45 -4.10 7.39
N ALA A 107 -0.48 -5.36 7.84
CA ALA A 107 -1.68 -6.19 7.83
C ALA A 107 -2.52 -6.04 9.10
N LYS A 108 -1.88 -5.79 10.24
CA LYS A 108 -2.52 -5.76 11.56
C LYS A 108 -2.09 -4.52 12.33
N THR A 109 -3.07 -3.75 12.81
CA THR A 109 -2.81 -2.63 13.71
C THR A 109 -2.40 -3.16 15.09
N PRO A 110 -1.29 -2.69 15.69
CA PRO A 110 -0.88 -3.13 17.01
C PRO A 110 -1.84 -2.63 18.10
N LEU A 111 -2.11 -3.50 19.08
CA LEU A 111 -2.99 -3.18 20.22
C LEU A 111 -2.47 -2.01 21.04
N GLU A 112 -1.16 -1.85 21.16
CA GLU A 112 -0.53 -0.73 21.86
C GLU A 112 -0.99 0.62 21.30
N VAL A 113 -0.95 0.79 19.98
CA VAL A 113 -1.41 2.00 19.29
C VAL A 113 -2.93 2.16 19.43
N ALA A 114 -3.69 1.07 19.37
CA ALA A 114 -5.13 1.09 19.56
C ALA A 114 -5.56 1.44 21.00
N SER A 115 -4.70 1.16 22.00
CA SER A 115 -4.96 1.43 23.41
C SER A 115 -4.60 2.86 23.85
N GLN A 116 -3.88 3.61 23.00
CA GLN A 116 -3.54 5.01 23.29
C GLN A 116 -4.82 5.85 23.38
N GLN A 117 -4.80 6.84 24.27
CA GLN A 117 -5.95 7.74 24.47
C GLN A 117 -6.31 8.41 23.14
N LEU A 118 -7.54 8.19 22.69
CA LEU A 118 -8.07 8.81 21.48
C LEU A 118 -8.21 10.31 21.71
N LYS A 119 -7.78 11.09 20.72
CA LYS A 119 -7.94 12.55 20.74
C LYS A 119 -9.42 12.96 20.75
N GLU A 120 -10.27 12.15 20.13
CA GLU A 120 -11.72 12.32 20.09
C GLU A 120 -12.40 10.96 20.31
N THR A 121 -13.27 10.87 21.32
CA THR A 121 -14.10 9.69 21.54
C THR A 121 -15.30 9.73 20.59
N PRO A 122 -15.46 8.75 19.68
CA PRO A 122 -16.58 8.76 18.76
C PRO A 122 -17.91 8.56 19.50
N ASN A 123 -18.93 9.35 19.14
CA ASN A 123 -20.29 9.15 19.63
C ASN A 123 -20.89 7.88 19.00
N MET A 124 -21.59 7.07 19.78
CA MET A 124 -22.22 5.82 19.32
C MET A 124 -23.15 6.05 18.13
N SER A 125 -23.94 7.13 18.15
CA SER A 125 -24.84 7.47 17.05
C SER A 125 -24.08 7.74 15.74
N ALA A 126 -22.93 8.42 15.79
CA ALA A 126 -22.09 8.69 14.63
C ALA A 126 -21.54 7.39 13.99
N ILE A 127 -21.21 6.39 14.82
CA ILE A 127 -20.77 5.07 14.33
C ILE A 127 -21.91 4.39 13.59
N TYR A 128 -23.12 4.33 14.17
CA TYR A 128 -24.27 3.71 13.50
C TYR A 128 -24.59 4.38 12.16
N THR A 129 -24.63 5.72 12.12
CA THR A 129 -24.92 6.46 10.89
C THR A 129 -23.86 6.24 9.80
N ALA A 130 -22.60 6.02 10.16
CA ALA A 130 -21.52 5.79 9.20
C ALA A 130 -21.73 4.53 8.34
N TYR A 131 -22.39 3.50 8.88
CA TYR A 131 -22.64 2.23 8.19
C TYR A 131 -24.02 2.15 7.51
N ILE A 132 -24.84 3.22 7.55
CA ILE A 132 -26.10 3.29 6.82
C ILE A 132 -25.81 3.44 5.32
N PRO A 133 -26.41 2.61 4.45
CA PRO A 133 -26.18 2.71 3.01
C PRO A 133 -26.61 4.09 2.49
N PRO A 134 -25.95 4.64 1.45
CA PRO A 134 -26.21 5.99 0.97
C PRO A 134 -27.68 6.29 0.64
N CYS A 135 -28.44 5.28 0.19
CA CYS A 135 -29.86 5.41 -0.15
C CYS A 135 -30.80 5.53 1.06
N LEU A 136 -30.35 5.18 2.27
CA LEU A 136 -31.13 5.29 3.51
C LEU A 136 -30.61 6.42 4.41
N LYS A 137 -29.63 7.22 3.94
CA LYS A 137 -29.12 8.33 4.73
C LYS A 137 -30.17 9.43 4.82
N PRO A 138 -30.51 9.91 6.02
CA PRO A 138 -31.40 11.05 6.17
C PRO A 138 -30.74 12.30 5.55
N ASP A 139 -31.46 12.99 4.67
CA ASP A 139 -31.00 14.22 4.01
C ASP A 139 -30.89 15.40 4.99
N LYS A 140 -31.54 15.31 6.16
CA LYS A 140 -31.56 16.36 7.19
C LYS A 140 -31.15 15.82 8.56
N LEU A 141 -30.32 16.58 9.29
CA LEU A 141 -29.92 16.30 10.68
C LEU A 141 -31.10 16.11 11.64
N GLN A 142 -32.25 16.73 11.35
CA GLN A 142 -33.49 16.56 12.13
C GLN A 142 -34.07 15.15 12.02
N ASP A 143 -33.92 14.48 10.89
CA ASP A 143 -34.43 13.12 10.69
C ASP A 143 -33.58 12.07 11.43
N VAL A 144 -32.31 12.38 11.71
CA VAL A 144 -31.43 11.55 12.57
C VAL A 144 -31.95 11.54 14.01
N GLN A 145 -32.33 12.70 14.54
CA GLN A 145 -32.90 12.84 15.90
C GLN A 145 -34.26 12.15 16.01
N VAL A 146 -35.12 12.29 15.01
CA VAL A 146 -36.43 11.61 14.94
C VAL A 146 -36.27 10.08 14.86
N PHE A 147 -35.27 9.59 14.12
CA PHE A 147 -34.97 8.16 14.05
C PHE A 147 -34.45 7.61 15.39
N GLU A 148 -33.56 8.35 16.06
CA GLU A 148 -33.03 8.00 17.38
C GLU A 148 -34.14 8.00 18.46
N ASP A 149 -35.05 8.97 18.41
CA ASP A 149 -36.25 9.03 19.24
C ASP A 149 -37.26 7.91 18.93
N ALA A 150 -37.40 7.51 17.66
CA ALA A 150 -38.26 6.40 17.28
C ALA A 150 -37.70 5.05 17.77
N GLN A 151 -36.38 4.86 17.71
CA GLN A 151 -35.69 3.64 18.16
C GLN A 151 -35.65 3.53 19.70
N SER A 152 -35.50 4.63 20.43
CA SER A 152 -35.58 4.64 21.90
C SER A 152 -37.00 4.32 22.40
N ARG A 153 -38.04 4.79 21.69
CA ARG A 153 -39.45 4.46 21.96
C ARG A 153 -39.82 3.00 21.70
N THR A 154 -39.17 2.32 20.76
CA THR A 154 -39.37 0.87 20.53
C THR A 154 -38.59 0.04 21.55
N THR A 155 -37.38 0.45 21.93
CA THR A 155 -36.54 -0.27 22.91
C THR A 155 -37.14 -0.19 24.33
N SER A 156 -37.72 0.94 24.72
CA SER A 156 -38.39 1.11 26.03
C SER A 156 -39.72 0.36 26.16
N ARG A 157 -40.32 -0.10 25.05
CA ARG A 157 -41.56 -0.88 25.03
C ARG A 157 -41.34 -2.39 24.95
N ALA A 158 -40.10 -2.86 24.86
CA ALA A 158 -39.81 -4.29 24.93
C ALA A 158 -40.08 -4.80 26.36
N PRO A 159 -40.93 -5.82 26.55
CA PRO A 159 -41.16 -6.41 27.87
C PRO A 159 -39.85 -7.04 28.35
N SER A 160 -39.44 -6.67 29.56
CA SER A 160 -38.37 -7.36 30.29
C SER A 160 -38.87 -8.76 30.63
N PHE A 161 -38.29 -9.77 29.97
CA PHE A 161 -38.41 -11.17 30.36
C PHE A 161 -37.26 -11.56 31.27
#